data_AF-A0A6A3RHI6-F1
#
_entry.id   AF-A0A6A3RHI6-F1
#
_cell.length_a   1.000
_cell.length_b   1.000
_cell.length_c   1.000
_cell.angle_alpha   90.00
_cell.angle_beta   90.00
_cell.angle_gamma   90.00
#
_symmetry.space_group_name_H-M   'P 1'
#
loop_
_entity.id
_entity.type
_entity.pdbx_description
1 polymer ?
#
loop_
_entity_poly.entity_id
_entity_poly.type
_entity_poly.pdbx_seq_one_letter_code
_entity_poly.pdbx_strand_id
1 'polypeptide(L)'
;MVREADKENHRLIFTFREAFGILGVPILGTLVACIAWTTWLIYIALAPNQAANWLMGTSTYDNGQFWSIIDTTPVMTNIGAACLVLVDLCYLYVVVKMLRWRTTVARLYATSSRPHEDIRVDPTTDSWIRTASDRVKTNYHELTSFRGSKRKFWMTVLLELLETGSPAALVYGYTGFISVGSLAGAVKILVGRFSAMGEIIAGSIFDLIAAIVFPVLVLVYCYYNFQFDDAVFATYLKVLPIGSFEHSARIFADPSEVALFRLAFDSLRIRSQLDLVLRVGINLSFCYRLMRIGDVLLIVHLKRFLAAITQSTRSNRPRQRPVPKCFAVTFIAFSVVTYDDWVHPIDVFKTVQALAKPGELRSLQIINRQLLELPDELRSCRYLASMELFYTSIQRIPSWANEFTYLQTLHLEGKPDSQNLVTLPEDLFTDMPWLSAVHIGFHPNLANIPALS
;
A
#
# COMPACT_ATOMS: atom_id res chain seq x y z
N MET A 1 -1.84 58.42 2.42
CA MET A 1 -1.33 57.09 2.77
C MET A 1 -2.42 56.03 2.96
N VAL A 2 -3.48 56.26 3.75
CA VAL A 2 -4.58 55.26 3.90
C VAL A 2 -5.35 54.98 2.59
N ARG A 3 -5.59 55.99 1.74
CA ARG A 3 -6.30 55.82 0.46
C ARG A 3 -5.50 55.12 -0.66
N GLU A 4 -4.18 55.00 -0.54
CA GLU A 4 -3.36 54.27 -1.52
C GLU A 4 -3.20 52.80 -1.13
N ALA A 5 -3.07 52.50 0.17
CA ALA A 5 -3.11 51.12 0.68
C ALA A 5 -4.45 50.44 0.36
N ASP A 6 -5.57 51.19 0.39
CA ASP A 6 -6.90 50.67 0.06
C ASP A 6 -7.11 50.44 -1.45
N LYS A 7 -6.39 51.20 -2.30
CA LYS A 7 -6.32 51.00 -3.76
C LYS A 7 -5.39 49.84 -4.15
N GLU A 8 -4.31 49.58 -3.40
CA GLU A 8 -3.44 48.41 -3.59
C GLU A 8 -4.12 47.10 -3.15
N ASN A 9 -4.87 47.11 -2.04
CA ASN A 9 -5.66 45.96 -1.59
C ASN A 9 -6.73 45.55 -2.62
N HIS A 10 -7.30 46.51 -3.36
CA HIS A 10 -8.24 46.24 -4.46
C HIS A 10 -7.57 45.66 -5.73
N ARG A 11 -6.24 45.73 -5.88
CA ARG A 11 -5.52 45.22 -7.08
C ARG A 11 -5.04 43.78 -6.97
N LEU A 12 -5.16 43.15 -5.80
CA LEU A 12 -4.69 41.78 -5.53
C LEU A 12 -5.84 40.75 -5.45
N ILE A 13 -6.95 41.00 -6.14
CA ILE A 13 -8.07 40.06 -6.24
C ILE A 13 -7.71 39.00 -7.29
N PHE A 14 -6.77 38.11 -6.97
CA PHE A 14 -6.59 36.88 -7.72
C PHE A 14 -7.75 35.94 -7.40
N THR A 15 -8.48 35.53 -8.42
CA THR A 15 -9.31 34.32 -8.34
C THR A 15 -8.42 33.11 -8.10
N PHE A 16 -8.98 32.04 -7.51
CA PHE A 16 -8.22 30.80 -7.25
C PHE A 16 -7.61 30.24 -8.55
N ARG A 17 -8.33 30.34 -9.67
CA ARG A 17 -7.88 29.90 -10.99
C ARG A 17 -6.72 30.75 -11.53
N GLU A 18 -6.68 32.05 -11.24
CA GLU A 18 -5.54 32.89 -11.62
C GLU A 18 -4.31 32.64 -10.72
N ALA A 19 -4.53 32.29 -9.46
CA ALA A 19 -3.46 32.00 -8.50
C ALA A 19 -2.76 30.66 -8.77
N PHE A 20 -3.52 29.60 -9.04
CA PHE A 20 -2.99 28.24 -9.20
C PHE A 20 -3.11 27.67 -10.61
N GLY A 21 -3.75 28.38 -11.53
CA GLY A 21 -3.99 27.92 -12.89
C GLY A 21 -5.00 26.77 -12.97
N ILE A 22 -5.00 26.07 -14.10
CA ILE A 22 -5.89 24.92 -14.38
C ILE A 22 -5.58 23.73 -13.43
N LEU A 23 -4.35 23.62 -12.94
CA LEU A 23 -3.91 22.53 -12.06
C LEU A 23 -4.38 22.68 -10.60
N GLY A 24 -4.79 23.87 -10.17
CA GLY A 24 -5.18 24.12 -8.78
C GLY A 24 -6.39 23.30 -8.32
N VAL A 25 -7.42 23.18 -9.18
CA VAL A 25 -8.65 22.44 -8.86
C VAL A 25 -8.39 20.92 -8.78
N PRO A 26 -7.70 20.30 -9.76
CA PRO A 26 -7.27 18.91 -9.65
C PRO A 26 -6.47 18.61 -8.37
N ILE A 27 -5.49 19.46 -8.01
CA ILE A 27 -4.70 19.25 -6.80
C ILE A 27 -5.58 19.26 -5.54
N LEU A 28 -6.52 20.22 -5.45
CA LEU A 28 -7.44 20.30 -4.33
C LEU A 28 -8.34 19.06 -4.26
N GLY A 29 -8.88 18.62 -5.40
CA GLY A 29 -9.66 17.38 -5.49
C GLY A 29 -8.87 16.15 -5.08
N THR A 30 -7.60 16.04 -5.53
CA THR A 30 -6.70 14.97 -5.11
C THR A 30 -6.46 14.99 -3.61
N LEU A 31 -6.23 16.15 -2.98
CA LEU A 31 -6.03 16.25 -1.53
C LEU A 31 -7.28 15.80 -0.74
N VAL A 32 -8.48 16.17 -1.19
CA VAL A 32 -9.72 15.71 -0.56
C VAL A 32 -9.89 14.20 -0.69
N ALA A 33 -9.59 13.65 -1.87
CA ALA A 33 -9.60 12.19 -2.07
C ALA A 33 -8.55 11.49 -1.19
N CYS A 34 -7.37 12.10 -0.98
CA CYS A 34 -6.36 11.58 -0.05
C CYS A 34 -6.94 11.48 1.35
N ILE A 35 -7.50 12.57 1.88
CA ILE A 35 -8.08 12.62 3.23
C ILE A 35 -9.17 11.56 3.39
N ALA A 36 -10.10 11.47 2.44
CA ALA A 36 -11.16 10.47 2.50
C ALA A 36 -10.60 9.04 2.53
N TRP A 37 -9.59 8.77 1.71
CA TRP A 37 -8.95 7.46 1.63
C TRP A 37 -8.14 7.10 2.88
N THR A 38 -7.35 8.02 3.41
CA THR A 38 -6.54 7.79 4.60
C THR A 38 -7.41 7.67 5.86
N THR A 39 -8.52 8.42 5.94
CA THR A 39 -9.57 8.20 6.95
C THR A 39 -10.17 6.79 6.83
N TRP A 40 -10.40 6.28 5.60
CA TRP A 40 -10.86 4.91 5.39
C TRP A 40 -9.83 3.87 5.85
N LEU A 41 -8.54 4.08 5.60
CA LEU A 41 -7.47 3.20 6.12
C LEU A 41 -7.40 3.21 7.65
N ILE A 42 -7.65 4.36 8.30
CA ILE A 42 -7.74 4.45 9.77
C ILE A 42 -8.92 3.60 10.27
N TYR A 43 -10.07 3.65 9.59
CA TYR A 43 -11.23 2.83 9.94
C TYR A 43 -10.96 1.33 9.78
N ILE A 44 -10.34 0.92 8.67
CA ILE A 44 -9.90 -0.47 8.45
C ILE A 44 -8.93 -0.93 9.55
N ALA A 45 -8.01 -0.06 9.99
CA ALA A 45 -7.03 -0.40 11.02
C ALA A 45 -7.69 -0.64 12.38
N LEU A 46 -8.61 0.25 12.80
CA LEU A 46 -9.22 0.26 14.14
C LEU A 46 -10.43 -0.67 14.28
N ALA A 47 -11.18 -0.90 13.21
CA ALA A 47 -12.40 -1.70 13.22
C ALA A 47 -12.47 -2.66 12.01
N PRO A 48 -11.50 -3.58 11.85
CA PRO A 48 -11.36 -4.41 10.64
C PRO A 48 -12.60 -5.25 10.34
N ASN A 49 -13.24 -5.85 11.36
CA ASN A 49 -14.45 -6.65 11.18
C ASN A 49 -15.64 -5.82 10.68
N GLN A 50 -15.84 -4.61 11.23
CA GLN A 50 -16.92 -3.75 10.79
C GLN A 50 -16.68 -3.23 9.36
N ALA A 51 -15.44 -2.86 9.05
CA ALA A 51 -15.05 -2.42 7.73
C ALA A 51 -15.22 -3.54 6.68
N ALA A 52 -14.78 -4.76 6.99
CA ALA A 52 -14.96 -5.92 6.12
C ALA A 52 -16.45 -6.26 5.93
N ASN A 53 -17.24 -6.25 7.00
CA ASN A 53 -18.69 -6.49 6.92
C ASN A 53 -19.43 -5.45 6.10
N TRP A 54 -19.05 -4.18 6.23
CA TRP A 54 -19.63 -3.11 5.44
C TRP A 54 -19.28 -3.24 3.96
N LEU A 55 -18.01 -3.56 3.66
CA LEU A 55 -17.54 -3.74 2.30
C LEU A 55 -18.22 -4.92 1.58
N MET A 56 -18.42 -6.03 2.30
CA MET A 56 -18.91 -7.29 1.73
C MET A 56 -20.40 -7.53 1.96
N GLY A 57 -21.11 -6.60 2.60
CA GLY A 57 -22.54 -6.75 2.91
C GLY A 57 -22.85 -7.80 3.99
N THR A 58 -21.85 -8.35 4.69
CA THR A 58 -22.00 -9.46 5.65
C THR A 58 -22.35 -9.02 7.08
N SER A 59 -22.82 -7.77 7.25
CA SER A 59 -23.07 -7.17 8.58
C SER A 59 -24.14 -7.86 9.42
N THR A 60 -25.11 -8.49 8.78
CA THR A 60 -26.21 -9.21 9.42
C THR A 60 -25.83 -10.62 9.85
N TYR A 61 -24.69 -11.13 9.40
CA TYR A 61 -24.25 -12.49 9.66
C TYR A 61 -23.40 -12.61 10.91
N ASP A 62 -23.56 -13.70 11.65
CA ASP A 62 -22.77 -14.06 12.82
C ASP A 62 -22.64 -12.92 13.86
N ASN A 63 -23.70 -12.13 14.07
CA ASN A 63 -23.71 -10.93 14.93
C ASN A 63 -22.59 -9.92 14.58
N GLY A 64 -22.25 -9.79 13.30
CA GLY A 64 -21.17 -8.93 12.82
C GLY A 64 -19.77 -9.52 13.01
N GLN A 65 -19.65 -10.82 13.29
CA GLN A 65 -18.38 -11.53 13.45
C GLN A 65 -18.06 -12.51 12.32
N PHE A 66 -18.69 -12.34 11.15
CA PHE A 66 -18.48 -13.20 9.97
C PHE A 66 -16.98 -13.37 9.64
N TRP A 67 -16.26 -12.25 9.53
CA TRP A 67 -14.84 -12.26 9.15
C TRP A 67 -13.90 -12.64 10.29
N SER A 68 -14.29 -12.48 11.55
CA SER A 68 -13.50 -12.81 12.75
C SER A 68 -12.00 -12.48 12.62
N ILE A 69 -11.66 -11.29 12.11
CA ILE A 69 -10.29 -10.82 11.97
C ILE A 69 -9.76 -10.49 13.37
N ILE A 70 -8.73 -11.21 13.81
CA ILE A 70 -8.08 -11.05 15.11
C ILE A 70 -6.76 -10.32 14.92
N ASP A 71 -6.53 -9.29 15.74
CA ASP A 71 -5.29 -8.53 15.71
C ASP A 71 -4.21 -9.18 16.54
N THR A 72 -3.22 -9.74 15.85
CA THR A 72 -2.02 -10.33 16.45
C THR A 72 -1.11 -9.26 17.06
N THR A 73 -1.10 -8.04 16.51
CA THR A 73 -0.22 -6.93 16.95
C THR A 73 -1.00 -5.61 17.15
N PRO A 74 -1.84 -5.52 18.20
CA PRO A 74 -2.71 -4.36 18.42
C PRO A 74 -1.93 -3.05 18.66
N VAL A 75 -0.76 -3.13 19.29
CA VAL A 75 0.10 -1.95 19.55
C VAL A 75 0.59 -1.34 18.24
N MET A 76 1.09 -2.16 17.31
CA MET A 76 1.58 -1.67 16.02
C MET A 76 0.46 -1.06 15.19
N THR A 77 -0.71 -1.71 15.19
CA THR A 77 -1.90 -1.22 14.49
C THR A 77 -2.34 0.15 14.99
N ASN A 78 -2.36 0.35 16.31
CA ASN A 78 -2.70 1.63 16.93
C ASN A 78 -1.68 2.74 16.61
N ILE A 79 -0.39 2.41 16.63
CA ILE A 79 0.67 3.35 16.20
C ILE A 79 0.48 3.72 14.73
N GLY A 80 0.21 2.73 13.87
CA GLY A 80 -0.10 2.94 12.46
C GLY A 80 -1.28 3.89 12.26
N ALA A 81 -2.39 3.66 12.95
CA ALA A 81 -3.57 4.52 12.90
C ALA A 81 -3.25 5.96 13.37
N ALA A 82 -2.50 6.13 14.45
CA ALA A 82 -2.08 7.44 14.94
C ALA A 82 -1.19 8.19 13.92
N CYS A 83 -0.27 7.48 13.26
CA CYS A 83 0.55 8.06 12.20
C CYS A 83 -0.27 8.43 10.95
N LEU A 84 -1.30 7.65 10.60
CA LEU A 84 -2.23 8.00 9.52
C LEU A 84 -3.08 9.24 9.88
N VAL A 85 -3.50 9.41 11.13
CA VAL A 85 -4.17 10.65 11.58
C VAL A 85 -3.26 11.87 11.39
N LEU A 86 -1.96 11.75 11.70
CA LEU A 86 -0.99 12.82 11.44
C LEU A 86 -0.89 13.16 9.94
N VAL A 87 -0.94 12.14 9.08
CA VAL A 87 -0.97 12.30 7.62
C VAL A 87 -2.22 13.06 7.18
N ASP A 88 -3.41 12.74 7.70
CA ASP A 88 -4.67 13.46 7.42
C ASP A 88 -4.55 14.93 7.78
N LEU A 89 -3.99 15.24 8.96
CA LEU A 89 -3.78 16.61 9.41
C LEU A 89 -2.82 17.37 8.49
N CYS A 90 -1.80 16.69 7.94
CA CYS A 90 -0.89 17.27 6.96
C CYS A 90 -1.61 17.58 5.63
N TYR A 91 -2.43 16.66 5.11
CA TYR A 91 -3.22 16.93 3.90
C TYR A 91 -4.20 18.09 4.12
N LEU A 92 -4.89 18.10 5.27
CA LEU A 92 -5.80 19.18 5.65
C LEU A 92 -5.07 20.52 5.75
N TYR A 93 -3.87 20.55 6.32
CA TYR A 93 -3.02 21.75 6.35
C TYR A 93 -2.74 22.29 4.95
N VAL A 94 -2.41 21.42 3.98
CA VAL A 94 -2.17 21.84 2.59
C VAL A 94 -3.45 22.39 1.95
N VAL A 95 -4.60 21.75 2.17
CA VAL A 95 -5.92 22.24 1.71
C VAL A 95 -6.17 23.64 2.27
N VAL A 96 -6.08 23.82 3.58
CA VAL A 96 -6.29 25.12 4.23
C VAL A 96 -5.31 26.16 3.72
N LYS A 97 -4.03 25.80 3.54
CA LYS A 97 -3.01 26.70 2.99
C LYS A 97 -3.36 27.13 1.55
N MET A 98 -3.82 26.21 0.70
CA MET A 98 -4.25 26.50 -0.67
C MET A 98 -5.51 27.37 -0.69
N LEU A 99 -6.47 27.16 0.23
CA LEU A 99 -7.68 27.97 0.36
C LEU A 99 -7.42 29.35 0.98
N ARG A 100 -6.35 29.50 1.77
CA ARG A 100 -5.87 30.78 2.31
C ARG A 100 -4.76 31.40 1.43
N TRP A 101 -4.81 31.19 0.11
CA TRP A 101 -3.79 31.72 -0.81
C TRP A 101 -3.66 33.25 -0.73
N ARG A 102 -4.77 33.98 -0.53
CA ARG A 102 -4.78 35.44 -0.45
C ARG A 102 -3.86 35.99 0.65
N THR A 103 -3.86 35.38 1.83
CA THR A 103 -2.97 35.80 2.92
C THR A 103 -1.50 35.46 2.63
N THR A 104 -1.26 34.38 1.87
CA THR A 104 0.09 34.00 1.42
C THR A 104 0.59 34.96 0.35
N VAL A 105 -0.26 35.36 -0.60
CA VAL A 105 0.05 36.38 -1.62
C VAL A 105 0.35 37.73 -0.98
N ALA A 106 -0.48 38.18 -0.03
CA ALA A 106 -0.26 39.44 0.69
C ALA A 106 1.10 39.46 1.42
N ARG A 107 1.46 38.35 2.08
CA ARG A 107 2.79 38.19 2.69
C ARG A 107 3.91 38.26 1.66
N LEU A 108 3.80 37.53 0.54
CA LEU A 108 4.85 37.52 -0.49
C LEU A 108 5.02 38.89 -1.16
N TYR A 109 3.93 39.61 -1.41
CA TYR A 109 3.96 40.97 -1.93
C TYR A 109 4.68 41.91 -0.95
N ALA A 110 4.28 41.89 0.33
CA ALA A 110 4.91 42.69 1.38
C ALA A 110 6.42 42.43 1.52
N THR A 111 6.86 41.16 1.37
CA THR A 111 8.30 40.84 1.39
C THR A 111 9.03 41.32 0.14
N SER A 112 8.40 41.28 -1.04
CA SER A 112 9.03 41.77 -2.28
C SER A 112 9.16 43.29 -2.34
N SER A 113 8.31 44.01 -1.61
CA SER A 113 8.28 45.48 -1.60
C SER A 113 9.17 46.11 -0.53
N ARG A 114 9.81 45.31 0.35
CA ARG A 114 10.75 45.83 1.36
C ARG A 114 12.14 46.04 0.74
N PRO A 115 12.75 47.23 0.88
CA PRO A 115 14.19 47.40 0.63
C PRO A 115 14.97 46.49 1.57
N HIS A 116 16.09 45.92 1.10
CA HIS A 116 16.98 45.09 1.90
C HIS A 116 17.54 45.90 3.08
N GLU A 117 16.95 45.78 4.26
CA GLU A 117 17.58 46.14 5.53
C GLU A 117 17.92 44.86 6.29
N ASP A 118 19.21 44.74 6.65
CA ASP A 118 19.79 43.64 7.41
C ASP A 118 19.18 43.56 8.82
N ILE A 119 18.43 42.49 9.09
CA ILE A 119 17.88 42.23 10.42
C ILE A 119 18.90 41.39 11.22
N ARG A 120 19.55 42.01 12.22
CA ARG A 120 20.28 41.32 13.29
C ARG A 120 19.28 40.65 14.26
N VAL A 121 19.51 39.38 14.61
CA VAL A 121 18.70 38.61 15.58
C VAL A 121 19.58 38.11 16.73
N ASP A 122 19.11 38.30 17.96
CA ASP A 122 19.77 38.04 19.25
C ASP A 122 19.74 36.54 19.64
N PRO A 123 20.81 35.93 20.21
CA PRO A 123 21.06 34.48 20.07
C PRO A 123 20.81 33.55 21.28
N THR A 124 20.22 33.97 22.40
CA THR A 124 20.49 33.26 23.67
C THR A 124 19.39 32.38 24.30
N THR A 125 18.19 32.18 23.72
CA THR A 125 17.17 31.34 24.42
C THR A 125 16.35 30.38 23.55
N ASP A 126 16.64 30.25 22.26
CA ASP A 126 15.83 29.43 21.35
C ASP A 126 16.63 28.37 20.56
N SER A 127 17.88 28.15 20.98
CA SER A 127 18.90 27.47 20.19
C SER A 127 18.57 26.00 19.89
N TRP A 128 18.24 25.15 20.88
CA TRP A 128 18.24 23.71 20.61
C TRP A 128 16.99 23.18 19.86
N ILE A 129 15.79 23.72 20.12
CA ILE A 129 14.54 23.29 19.45
C ILE A 129 14.50 23.86 18.03
N ARG A 130 14.94 25.11 17.83
CA ARG A 130 15.13 25.64 16.47
C ARG A 130 16.26 24.93 15.75
N THR A 131 17.39 24.63 16.38
CA THR A 131 18.49 23.91 15.70
C THR A 131 18.11 22.48 15.36
N ALA A 132 17.32 21.79 16.18
CA ALA A 132 16.79 20.46 15.86
C ALA A 132 15.70 20.56 14.77
N SER A 133 14.75 21.48 14.90
CA SER A 133 13.71 21.74 13.89
C SER A 133 14.28 22.25 12.57
N ASP A 134 15.36 23.02 12.60
CA ASP A 134 16.06 23.60 11.46
C ASP A 134 17.02 22.59 10.87
N ARG A 135 17.63 21.67 11.65
CA ARG A 135 18.35 20.50 11.14
C ARG A 135 17.40 19.50 10.50
N VAL A 136 16.24 19.26 11.09
CA VAL A 136 15.18 18.43 10.49
C VAL A 136 14.63 19.13 9.26
N LYS A 137 14.33 20.44 9.31
CA LYS A 137 13.93 21.21 8.12
C LYS A 137 15.01 21.27 7.06
N THR A 138 16.29 21.44 7.41
CA THR A 138 17.38 21.52 6.42
C THR A 138 17.70 20.16 5.85
N ASN A 139 17.77 19.09 6.65
CA ASN A 139 17.91 17.72 6.13
C ASN A 139 16.69 17.33 5.29
N TYR A 140 15.47 17.60 5.76
CA TYR A 140 14.24 17.37 5.00
C TYR A 140 14.19 18.24 3.74
N HIS A 141 14.60 19.51 3.80
CA HIS A 141 14.72 20.40 2.64
C HIS A 141 15.90 20.01 1.72
N GLU A 142 16.96 19.38 2.20
CA GLU A 142 18.04 18.83 1.35
C GLU A 142 17.65 17.50 0.70
N LEU A 143 16.82 16.70 1.36
CA LEU A 143 16.19 15.50 0.79
C LEU A 143 15.09 15.87 -0.23
N THR A 144 14.42 17.01 -0.06
CA THR A 144 13.17 17.32 -0.79
C THR A 144 13.17 18.64 -1.59
N SER A 145 14.19 19.49 -1.53
CA SER A 145 14.24 20.74 -2.30
C SER A 145 14.55 20.52 -3.77
N PHE A 146 14.16 21.50 -4.59
CA PHE A 146 14.36 21.59 -6.05
C PHE A 146 15.81 21.35 -6.54
N ARG A 147 16.79 21.40 -5.62
CA ARG A 147 18.24 21.23 -5.86
C ARG A 147 18.93 20.29 -4.88
N GLY A 148 18.18 19.53 -4.09
CA GLY A 148 18.70 18.64 -3.06
C GLY A 148 19.59 17.53 -3.64
N SER A 149 20.82 17.41 -3.14
CA SER A 149 21.83 16.44 -3.61
C SER A 149 21.44 14.98 -3.33
N LYS A 150 20.54 14.73 -2.36
CA LYS A 150 20.23 13.38 -1.83
C LYS A 150 18.81 12.89 -2.13
N ARG A 151 18.16 13.41 -3.18
CA ARG A 151 16.74 13.15 -3.50
C ARG A 151 16.39 11.69 -3.88
N LYS A 152 17.38 10.81 -4.05
CA LYS A 152 17.20 9.46 -4.63
C LYS A 152 17.49 8.29 -3.68
N PHE A 153 17.60 8.55 -2.37
CA PHE A 153 17.97 7.52 -1.38
C PHE A 153 16.81 6.58 -0.97
N TRP A 154 15.61 6.77 -1.50
CA TRP A 154 14.46 5.91 -1.20
C TRP A 154 14.25 4.88 -2.30
N MET A 155 15.08 3.84 -2.30
CA MET A 155 14.94 2.69 -3.22
C MET A 155 15.64 1.43 -2.67
N THR A 156 15.70 1.25 -1.35
CA THR A 156 16.24 0.05 -0.70
C THR A 156 15.27 -0.62 0.27
N VAL A 157 14.04 -0.11 0.37
CA VAL A 157 13.04 -0.58 1.37
C VAL A 157 11.74 -0.96 0.68
N LEU A 158 11.79 -1.50 -0.54
CA LEU A 158 10.60 -1.90 -1.30
C LEU A 158 10.65 -3.38 -1.74
N LEU A 159 11.57 -4.16 -1.18
CA LEU A 159 11.66 -5.60 -1.42
C LEU A 159 10.67 -6.39 -0.54
N GLU A 160 10.21 -5.80 0.57
CA GLU A 160 9.40 -6.51 1.59
C GLU A 160 7.89 -6.48 1.32
N LEU A 161 7.41 -5.62 0.41
CA LEU A 161 6.02 -5.66 -0.05
C LEU A 161 5.74 -6.86 -0.99
N LEU A 162 6.80 -7.53 -1.47
CA LEU A 162 6.72 -8.83 -2.14
C LEU A 162 6.78 -10.02 -1.16
N GLU A 163 7.09 -9.79 0.13
CA GLU A 163 7.16 -10.85 1.16
C GLU A 163 5.79 -11.21 1.77
N THR A 164 4.77 -10.39 1.57
CA THR A 164 3.38 -10.70 1.96
C THR A 164 2.64 -11.36 0.81
N GLY A 165 2.08 -12.56 1.04
CA GLY A 165 1.48 -13.47 0.05
C GLY A 165 0.22 -12.98 -0.68
N SER A 166 0.14 -11.70 -1.02
CA SER A 166 -0.99 -11.07 -1.67
C SER A 166 -1.44 -11.79 -2.97
N PRO A 167 -2.73 -11.67 -3.35
CA PRO A 167 -3.30 -12.37 -4.50
C PRO A 167 -2.52 -12.09 -5.79
N ALA A 168 -2.24 -13.13 -6.58
CA ALA A 168 -1.35 -13.03 -7.75
C ALA A 168 -1.69 -11.84 -8.65
N ALA A 169 -2.97 -11.62 -8.99
CA ALA A 169 -3.47 -10.51 -9.81
C ALA A 169 -3.06 -9.11 -9.29
N LEU A 170 -3.09 -8.91 -7.97
CA LEU A 170 -2.68 -7.65 -7.33
C LEU A 170 -1.16 -7.49 -7.35
N VAL A 171 -0.43 -8.60 -7.24
CA VAL A 171 1.04 -8.62 -7.37
C VAL A 171 1.49 -8.31 -8.80
N TYR A 172 0.84 -8.84 -9.85
CA TYR A 172 1.15 -8.48 -11.27
C TYR A 172 1.11 -6.96 -11.46
N GLY A 173 0.07 -6.30 -10.94
CA GLY A 173 -0.07 -4.84 -10.99
C GLY A 173 1.01 -4.12 -10.17
N TYR A 174 1.31 -4.62 -8.98
CA TYR A 174 2.27 -4.03 -8.05
C TYR A 174 3.71 -4.06 -8.57
N THR A 175 4.18 -5.24 -8.98
CA THR A 175 5.52 -5.45 -9.52
C THR A 175 5.71 -4.70 -10.85
N GLY A 176 4.73 -4.79 -11.74
CA GLY A 176 4.76 -4.06 -13.02
C GLY A 176 4.89 -2.55 -12.82
N PHE A 177 4.15 -2.00 -11.85
CA PHE A 177 4.21 -0.57 -11.55
C PHE A 177 5.54 -0.13 -10.94
N ILE A 178 6.12 -0.90 -10.04
CA ILE A 178 7.43 -0.62 -9.46
C ILE A 178 8.50 -0.66 -10.54
N SER A 179 8.48 -1.68 -11.39
CA SER A 179 9.41 -1.84 -12.51
C SER A 179 9.29 -0.67 -13.49
N VAL A 180 8.07 -0.28 -13.88
CA VAL A 180 7.83 0.90 -14.73
C VAL A 180 8.29 2.19 -14.05
N GLY A 181 8.04 2.35 -12.75
CA GLY A 181 8.50 3.50 -11.97
C GLY A 181 10.02 3.61 -11.93
N SER A 182 10.70 2.49 -11.74
CA SER A 182 12.16 2.40 -11.75
C SER A 182 12.73 2.69 -13.15
N LEU A 183 12.15 2.09 -14.20
CA LEU A 183 12.55 2.33 -15.59
C LEU A 183 12.33 3.80 -15.99
N ALA A 184 11.22 4.41 -15.57
CA ALA A 184 10.98 5.84 -15.74
C ALA A 184 12.05 6.68 -15.01
N GLY A 185 12.53 6.22 -13.85
CA GLY A 185 13.70 6.77 -13.16
C GLY A 185 14.98 6.71 -13.99
N ALA A 186 15.26 5.57 -14.63
CA ALA A 186 16.40 5.39 -15.51
C ALA A 186 16.33 6.27 -16.77
N VAL A 187 15.17 6.29 -17.45
CA VAL A 187 14.93 7.14 -18.63
C VAL A 187 15.13 8.62 -18.29
N LYS A 188 14.69 9.08 -17.12
CA LYS A 188 14.93 10.45 -16.65
C LYS A 188 16.42 10.77 -16.56
N ILE A 189 17.23 9.85 -16.03
CA ILE A 189 18.69 10.02 -15.90
C ILE A 189 19.36 10.03 -17.29
N LEU A 190 18.91 9.18 -18.21
CA LEU A 190 19.51 9.03 -19.54
C LEU A 190 19.18 10.18 -20.49
N VAL A 191 17.93 10.67 -20.47
CA VAL A 191 17.42 11.69 -21.40
C VAL A 191 17.74 13.12 -20.94
N GLY A 192 17.78 13.40 -19.63
CA GLY A 192 18.26 14.68 -19.07
C GLY A 192 17.50 15.96 -19.48
N ARG A 193 16.35 15.85 -20.16
CA ARG A 193 15.58 16.98 -20.73
C ARG A 193 14.35 17.39 -19.93
N PHE A 194 14.09 16.79 -18.77
CA PHE A 194 12.86 17.07 -18.03
C PHE A 194 12.91 18.41 -17.29
N SER A 195 11.82 19.17 -17.37
CA SER A 195 11.62 20.34 -16.51
C SER A 195 11.44 19.86 -15.07
N ALA A 196 12.11 20.51 -14.13
CA ALA A 196 12.01 20.23 -12.71
C ALA A 196 10.55 20.19 -12.17
N MET A 197 9.64 20.96 -12.77
CA MET A 197 8.21 20.91 -12.44
C MET A 197 7.56 19.61 -12.94
N GLY A 198 7.90 19.17 -14.14
CA GLY A 198 7.44 17.90 -14.70
C GLY A 198 7.95 16.70 -13.90
N GLU A 199 9.17 16.78 -13.35
CA GLU A 199 9.69 15.74 -12.45
C GLU A 199 8.87 15.60 -11.17
N ILE A 200 8.48 16.72 -10.56
CA ILE A 200 7.70 16.72 -9.33
C ILE A 200 6.30 16.17 -9.61
N ILE A 201 5.66 16.59 -10.71
CA ILE A 201 4.34 16.08 -11.12
C ILE A 201 4.40 14.58 -11.38
N ALA A 202 5.38 14.09 -12.16
CA ALA A 202 5.53 12.67 -12.44
C ALA A 202 5.77 11.85 -11.16
N GLY A 203 6.58 12.36 -10.23
CA GLY A 203 6.78 11.71 -8.92
C GLY A 203 5.52 11.74 -8.04
N SER A 204 4.70 12.78 -8.16
CA SER A 204 3.44 12.91 -7.40
C SER A 204 2.38 11.92 -7.92
N ILE A 205 2.35 11.68 -9.25
CA ILE A 205 1.49 10.65 -9.84
C ILE A 205 1.88 9.27 -9.33
N PHE A 206 3.18 8.98 -9.25
CA PHE A 206 3.65 7.70 -8.71
C PHE A 206 3.20 7.50 -7.26
N ASP A 207 3.41 8.50 -6.41
CA ASP A 207 2.98 8.43 -5.01
C ASP A 207 1.46 8.32 -4.88
N LEU A 208 0.68 9.01 -5.73
CA LEU A 208 -0.78 8.93 -5.74
C LEU A 208 -1.27 7.51 -6.04
N ILE A 209 -0.65 6.86 -7.03
CA ILE A 209 -1.02 5.49 -7.40
C ILE A 209 -0.66 4.55 -6.24
N ALA A 210 0.55 4.68 -5.68
CA ALA A 210 1.02 3.91 -4.53
C ALA A 210 0.15 4.07 -3.28
N ALA A 211 -0.24 5.29 -2.93
CA ALA A 211 -0.94 5.61 -1.69
C ALA A 211 -2.45 5.37 -1.76
N ILE A 212 -3.07 5.53 -2.95
CA ILE A 212 -4.53 5.49 -3.11
C ILE A 212 -4.96 4.42 -4.09
N VAL A 213 -4.51 4.49 -5.35
CA VAL A 213 -5.06 3.66 -6.42
C VAL A 213 -4.84 2.19 -6.14
N PHE A 214 -3.65 1.77 -5.70
CA PHE A 214 -3.39 0.37 -5.38
C PHE A 214 -4.25 -0.15 -4.22
N PRO A 215 -4.24 0.48 -3.04
CA PRO A 215 -5.11 0.06 -1.95
C PRO A 215 -6.61 0.01 -2.32
N VAL A 216 -7.09 0.93 -3.16
CA VAL A 216 -8.47 0.90 -3.69
C VAL A 216 -8.68 -0.31 -4.61
N LEU A 217 -7.73 -0.61 -5.50
CA LEU A 217 -7.80 -1.79 -6.38
C LEU A 217 -7.83 -3.10 -5.58
N VAL A 218 -7.13 -3.18 -4.44
CA VAL A 218 -7.21 -4.33 -3.53
C VAL A 218 -8.64 -4.51 -3.02
N LEU A 219 -9.32 -3.43 -2.59
CA LEU A 219 -10.71 -3.51 -2.14
C LEU A 219 -11.67 -3.87 -3.27
N VAL A 220 -11.47 -3.33 -4.47
CA VAL A 220 -12.26 -3.70 -5.66
C VAL A 220 -12.07 -5.17 -5.98
N TYR A 221 -10.85 -5.68 -5.91
CA TYR A 221 -10.55 -7.09 -6.09
C TYR A 221 -11.26 -7.95 -5.04
N CYS A 222 -11.16 -7.60 -3.75
CA CYS A 222 -11.90 -8.26 -2.67
C CYS A 222 -13.41 -8.31 -2.93
N TYR A 223 -13.99 -7.21 -3.39
CA TYR A 223 -15.43 -7.09 -3.66
C TYR A 223 -15.91 -8.05 -4.77
N TYR A 224 -15.11 -8.24 -5.82
CA TYR A 224 -15.50 -9.09 -6.95
C TYR A 224 -15.14 -10.58 -6.79
N ASN A 225 -14.18 -10.92 -5.91
CA ASN A 225 -13.67 -12.28 -5.75
C ASN A 225 -14.28 -13.03 -4.55
N PHE A 226 -15.14 -12.39 -3.76
CA PHE A 226 -15.87 -13.06 -2.71
C PHE A 226 -17.36 -13.06 -3.03
N GLN A 227 -17.95 -14.23 -3.13
CA GLN A 227 -19.36 -14.43 -3.39
C GLN A 227 -19.98 -15.29 -2.28
N PHE A 228 -20.93 -14.70 -1.56
CA PHE A 228 -21.71 -15.42 -0.56
C PHE A 228 -23.16 -15.51 -1.02
N ASP A 229 -23.68 -16.73 -1.13
CA ASP A 229 -25.06 -16.95 -1.57
C ASP A 229 -26.02 -16.85 -0.38
N ASP A 230 -26.57 -15.64 -0.21
CA ASP A 230 -27.55 -15.30 0.82
C ASP A 230 -28.81 -16.19 0.73
N ALA A 231 -29.23 -16.57 -0.48
CA ALA A 231 -30.47 -17.31 -0.71
C ALA A 231 -30.31 -18.79 -0.31
N VAL A 232 -29.16 -19.38 -0.64
CA VAL A 232 -28.78 -20.73 -0.20
C VAL A 232 -28.69 -20.76 1.31
N PHE A 233 -27.96 -19.84 1.94
CA PHE A 233 -27.82 -19.79 3.39
C PHE A 233 -29.17 -19.60 4.11
N ALA A 234 -30.04 -18.72 3.60
CA ALA A 234 -31.39 -18.52 4.15
C ALA A 234 -32.26 -19.79 4.09
N THR A 235 -32.01 -20.68 3.12
CA THR A 235 -32.69 -21.97 3.03
C THR A 235 -32.19 -22.94 4.10
N TYR A 236 -30.87 -23.00 4.33
CA TYR A 236 -30.28 -23.79 5.42
C TYR A 236 -30.80 -23.38 6.79
N LEU A 237 -30.91 -22.08 7.07
CA LEU A 237 -31.45 -21.55 8.33
C LEU A 237 -32.90 -22.00 8.62
N LYS A 238 -33.70 -22.32 7.59
CA LYS A 238 -35.06 -22.82 7.78
C LYS A 238 -35.11 -24.30 8.14
N VAL A 239 -34.10 -25.07 7.76
CA VAL A 239 -34.03 -26.53 7.91
C VAL A 239 -33.31 -26.91 9.20
N LEU A 240 -32.30 -26.14 9.60
CA LEU A 240 -31.44 -26.47 10.73
C LEU A 240 -32.09 -26.11 12.08
N PRO A 241 -31.86 -26.91 13.13
CA PRO A 241 -32.36 -26.59 14.47
C PRO A 241 -31.67 -25.35 15.05
N ILE A 242 -32.44 -24.53 15.76
CA ILE A 242 -31.97 -23.30 16.42
C ILE A 242 -30.86 -23.67 17.42
N GLY A 243 -29.68 -23.04 17.29
CA GLY A 243 -28.52 -23.30 18.14
C GLY A 243 -27.51 -24.31 17.60
N SER A 244 -27.73 -24.87 16.40
CA SER A 244 -26.70 -25.64 15.69
C SER A 244 -25.49 -24.77 15.33
N PHE A 245 -24.28 -25.33 15.37
CA PHE A 245 -23.07 -24.66 14.87
C PHE A 245 -23.21 -24.25 13.39
N GLU A 246 -23.97 -25.03 12.62
CA GLU A 246 -24.30 -24.80 11.22
C GLU A 246 -25.27 -23.62 11.00
N HIS A 247 -25.66 -22.89 12.05
CA HIS A 247 -26.26 -21.56 11.88
C HIS A 247 -25.22 -20.47 11.58
N SER A 248 -23.92 -20.77 11.64
CA SER A 248 -22.89 -19.76 11.40
C SER A 248 -22.59 -19.62 9.91
N ALA A 249 -22.83 -18.42 9.37
CA ALA A 249 -22.72 -18.13 7.94
C ALA A 249 -21.29 -18.34 7.41
N ARG A 250 -20.28 -18.00 8.23
CA ARG A 250 -18.85 -18.18 7.89
C ARG A 250 -18.46 -19.61 7.50
N ILE A 251 -19.22 -20.63 7.92
CA ILE A 251 -18.92 -22.04 7.62
C ILE A 251 -19.32 -22.38 6.18
N PHE A 252 -20.32 -21.68 5.62
CA PHE A 252 -20.81 -21.89 4.26
C PHE A 252 -20.06 -21.09 3.21
N ALA A 253 -19.24 -20.13 3.64
CA ALA A 253 -18.42 -19.33 2.75
C ALA A 253 -17.23 -20.15 2.25
N ASP A 254 -16.85 -19.96 0.98
CA ASP A 254 -15.70 -20.64 0.41
C ASP A 254 -14.43 -20.29 1.22
N PRO A 255 -13.73 -21.27 1.82
CA PRO A 255 -12.55 -21.00 2.62
C PRO A 255 -11.41 -20.33 1.82
N SER A 256 -11.32 -20.60 0.51
CA SER A 256 -10.33 -19.98 -0.38
C SER A 256 -10.59 -18.49 -0.56
N GLU A 257 -11.82 -18.12 -0.92
CA GLU A 257 -12.25 -16.73 -1.09
C GLU A 257 -12.12 -15.96 0.22
N VAL A 258 -12.48 -16.58 1.36
CA VAL A 258 -12.34 -15.97 2.68
C VAL A 258 -10.87 -15.76 3.06
N ALA A 259 -10.00 -16.75 2.83
CA ALA A 259 -8.57 -16.63 3.11
C ALA A 259 -7.91 -15.56 2.24
N LEU A 260 -8.23 -15.56 0.95
CA LEU A 260 -7.75 -14.61 -0.03
C LEU A 260 -8.23 -13.18 0.27
N PHE A 261 -9.50 -13.02 0.65
CA PHE A 261 -10.04 -11.76 1.15
C PHE A 261 -9.27 -11.28 2.38
N ARG A 262 -9.14 -12.13 3.42
CA ARG A 262 -8.47 -11.75 4.67
C ARG A 262 -7.04 -11.31 4.43
N LEU A 263 -6.30 -12.05 3.59
CA LEU A 263 -4.93 -11.76 3.23
C LEU A 263 -4.80 -10.42 2.49
N ALA A 264 -5.65 -10.19 1.49
CA ALA A 264 -5.69 -8.96 0.72
C ALA A 264 -6.10 -7.77 1.60
N PHE A 265 -7.14 -7.92 2.40
CA PHE A 265 -7.63 -6.90 3.32
C PHE A 265 -6.61 -6.57 4.41
N ASP A 266 -5.95 -7.57 4.98
CA ASP A 266 -4.90 -7.38 5.98
C ASP A 266 -3.65 -6.73 5.39
N SER A 267 -3.38 -6.91 4.09
CA SER A 267 -2.30 -6.18 3.40
C SER A 267 -2.53 -4.66 3.38
N LEU A 268 -3.75 -4.18 3.64
CA LEU A 268 -4.02 -2.74 3.75
C LEU A 268 -3.61 -2.16 5.11
N ARG A 269 -3.40 -3.02 6.11
CA ARG A 269 -3.23 -2.65 7.51
C ARG A 269 -1.74 -2.57 7.88
N ILE A 270 -1.42 -1.61 8.74
CA ILE A 270 -0.04 -1.42 9.21
C ILE A 270 0.28 -2.41 10.33
N ARG A 271 1.04 -3.46 9.98
CA ARG A 271 1.38 -4.56 10.90
C ARG A 271 2.86 -4.65 11.27
N SER A 272 3.75 -4.02 10.51
CA SER A 272 5.20 -4.03 10.74
C SER A 272 5.77 -2.61 10.78
N GLN A 273 6.97 -2.47 11.37
CA GLN A 273 7.69 -1.19 11.42
C GLN A 273 8.05 -0.68 10.02
N LEU A 274 8.39 -1.58 9.10
CA LEU A 274 8.74 -1.21 7.74
C LEU A 274 7.51 -0.78 6.95
N ASP A 275 6.38 -1.48 7.11
CA ASP A 275 5.13 -1.06 6.50
C ASP A 275 4.66 0.31 7.02
N LEU A 276 4.85 0.57 8.32
CA LEU A 276 4.63 1.89 8.92
C LEU A 276 5.48 2.96 8.24
N VAL A 277 6.80 2.76 8.16
CA VAL A 277 7.74 3.72 7.56
C VAL A 277 7.40 3.98 6.08
N LEU A 278 7.07 2.93 5.33
CA LEU A 278 6.76 3.03 3.90
C LEU A 278 5.45 3.77 3.66
N ARG A 279 4.36 3.34 4.28
CA ARG A 279 3.04 3.95 4.05
C ARG A 279 2.99 5.39 4.52
N VAL A 280 3.51 5.66 5.73
CA VAL A 280 3.55 7.02 6.27
C VAL A 280 4.52 7.88 5.45
N GLY A 281 5.69 7.34 5.09
CA GLY A 281 6.70 8.03 4.30
C GLY A 281 6.22 8.44 2.91
N ILE A 282 5.56 7.53 2.19
CA ILE A 282 4.98 7.80 0.86
C ILE A 282 3.92 8.90 0.96
N ASN A 283 2.99 8.79 1.93
CA ASN A 283 1.94 9.79 2.10
C ASN A 283 2.49 11.17 2.48
N LEU A 284 3.44 11.25 3.42
CA LEU A 284 4.07 12.50 3.81
C LEU A 284 4.88 13.13 2.65
N SER A 285 5.60 12.30 1.89
CA SER A 285 6.31 12.73 0.68
C SER A 285 5.35 13.28 -0.36
N PHE A 286 4.23 12.61 -0.59
CA PHE A 286 3.19 13.03 -1.51
C PHE A 286 2.55 14.37 -1.08
N CYS A 287 2.14 14.47 0.18
CA CYS A 287 1.58 15.67 0.78
C CYS A 287 2.52 16.86 0.59
N TYR A 288 3.81 16.67 0.89
CA TYR A 288 4.81 17.70 0.71
C TYR A 288 4.97 18.10 -0.76
N ARG A 289 5.02 17.14 -1.69
CA ARG A 289 5.11 17.44 -3.13
C ARG A 289 3.93 18.27 -3.62
N LEU A 290 2.69 17.94 -3.22
CA LEU A 290 1.51 18.72 -3.57
C LEU A 290 1.56 20.14 -2.98
N MET A 291 1.98 20.28 -1.73
CA MET A 291 2.19 21.60 -1.12
C MET A 291 3.18 22.44 -1.92
N ARG A 292 4.30 21.84 -2.33
CA ARG A 292 5.35 22.51 -3.10
C ARG A 292 4.89 22.88 -4.51
N ILE A 293 4.13 22.02 -5.18
CA ILE A 293 3.50 22.33 -6.46
C ILE A 293 2.61 23.57 -6.30
N GLY A 294 1.77 23.61 -5.26
CA GLY A 294 0.93 24.75 -4.95
C GLY A 294 1.74 26.04 -4.75
N ASP A 295 2.80 25.99 -3.94
CA ASP A 295 3.68 27.14 -3.70
C ASP A 295 4.35 27.65 -4.98
N VAL A 296 4.85 26.74 -5.82
CA VAL A 296 5.51 27.10 -7.10
C VAL A 296 4.51 27.71 -8.07
N LEU A 297 3.31 27.13 -8.19
CA LEU A 297 2.26 27.68 -9.05
C LEU A 297 1.89 29.10 -8.59
N LEU A 298 1.68 29.30 -7.29
CA LEU A 298 1.36 30.61 -6.72
C LEU A 298 2.45 31.64 -7.02
N ILE A 299 3.71 31.29 -6.75
CA ILE A 299 4.86 32.20 -6.98
C ILE A 299 5.03 32.51 -8.47
N VAL A 300 4.90 31.53 -9.36
CA VAL A 300 5.09 31.72 -10.80
C VAL A 300 3.99 32.62 -11.37
N HIS A 301 2.73 32.42 -11.01
CA HIS A 301 1.63 33.26 -11.49
C HIS A 301 1.70 34.66 -10.90
N LEU A 302 2.02 34.79 -9.61
CA LEU A 302 2.21 36.09 -8.97
C LEU A 302 3.37 36.88 -9.64
N LYS A 303 4.51 36.24 -9.89
CA LYS A 303 5.63 36.87 -10.60
C LYS A 303 5.27 37.28 -12.03
N ARG A 304 4.51 36.46 -12.77
CA ARG A 304 4.04 36.81 -14.12
C ARG A 304 3.13 38.03 -14.10
N PHE A 305 2.20 38.09 -13.15
CA PHE A 305 1.31 39.24 -12.99
C PHE A 305 2.09 40.51 -12.63
N LEU A 306 3.02 40.43 -11.67
CA LEU A 306 3.86 41.57 -11.30
C LEU A 306 4.78 42.02 -12.44
N ALA A 307 5.34 41.08 -13.21
CA ALA A 307 6.18 41.40 -14.38
C ALA A 307 5.38 42.07 -15.51
N ALA A 308 4.12 41.69 -15.71
CA ALA A 308 3.22 42.35 -16.65
C ALA A 308 2.93 43.81 -16.23
N ILE A 309 2.89 44.09 -14.92
CA ILE A 309 2.72 45.44 -14.38
C ILE A 309 4.01 46.27 -14.47
N THR A 310 5.18 45.65 -14.30
CA THR A 310 6.47 46.35 -14.11
C THR A 310 7.40 46.35 -15.34
N GLN A 311 7.00 45.77 -16.49
CA GLN A 311 7.81 45.68 -17.72
C GLN A 311 9.25 45.16 -17.50
N SER A 312 9.46 44.28 -16.52
CA SER A 312 10.78 43.75 -16.17
C SER A 312 11.17 42.53 -17.03
N THR A 313 12.37 42.57 -17.64
CA THR A 313 12.90 41.49 -18.48
C THR A 313 13.50 40.33 -17.68
N ARG A 314 12.96 39.13 -17.97
CA ARG A 314 13.52 37.76 -17.89
C ARG A 314 14.64 37.50 -16.86
N SER A 315 14.25 36.89 -15.74
CA SER A 315 15.16 36.21 -14.81
C SER A 315 15.77 34.95 -15.44
N ASN A 316 17.11 34.87 -15.40
CA ASN A 316 17.88 33.70 -15.83
C ASN A 316 17.52 32.48 -14.98
N ARG A 317 16.93 31.45 -15.61
CA ARG A 317 16.66 30.18 -14.93
C ARG A 317 17.97 29.41 -14.81
N PRO A 318 18.42 29.06 -13.60
CA PRO A 318 19.67 28.36 -13.46
C PRO A 318 19.54 26.89 -13.88
N ARG A 319 20.50 26.41 -14.68
CA ARG A 319 20.59 25.03 -15.18
C ARG A 319 20.68 24.02 -14.02
N GLN A 320 19.88 22.95 -14.08
CA GLN A 320 20.02 21.81 -13.17
C GLN A 320 21.29 21.02 -13.54
N ARG A 321 22.00 20.49 -12.52
CA ARG A 321 23.16 19.62 -12.75
C ARG A 321 22.66 18.22 -13.12
N PRO A 322 23.09 17.65 -14.26
CA PRO A 322 22.68 16.30 -14.64
C PRO A 322 23.24 15.27 -13.66
N VAL A 323 22.43 14.25 -13.34
CA VAL A 323 22.87 13.10 -12.54
C VAL A 323 23.80 12.24 -13.42
N PRO A 324 24.91 11.71 -12.88
CA PRO A 324 25.78 10.81 -13.64
C PRO A 324 25.00 9.63 -14.22
N LYS A 325 25.25 9.31 -15.50
CA LYS A 325 24.51 8.26 -16.23
C LYS A 325 24.68 6.87 -15.63
N CYS A 326 25.77 6.61 -14.90
CA CYS A 326 25.99 5.35 -14.20
C CYS A 326 24.89 5.03 -13.17
N PHE A 327 24.27 6.05 -12.55
CA PHE A 327 23.14 5.83 -11.66
C PHE A 327 21.88 5.32 -12.39
N ALA A 328 21.79 5.40 -13.73
CA ALA A 328 20.69 4.75 -14.45
C ALA A 328 20.78 3.22 -14.35
N VAL A 329 22.00 2.67 -14.25
CA VAL A 329 22.24 1.23 -14.16
C VAL A 329 21.60 0.63 -12.91
N THR A 330 21.63 1.33 -11.77
CA THR A 330 21.00 0.83 -10.54
C THR A 330 19.47 0.77 -10.66
N PHE A 331 18.85 1.73 -11.36
CA PHE A 331 17.41 1.72 -11.61
C PHE A 331 17.00 0.62 -12.60
N ILE A 332 17.80 0.41 -13.65
CA ILE A 332 17.56 -0.68 -14.61
C ILE A 332 17.74 -2.04 -13.92
N ALA A 333 18.83 -2.23 -13.17
CA ALA A 333 19.10 -3.45 -12.41
C ALA A 333 17.99 -3.74 -11.41
N PHE A 334 17.55 -2.74 -10.63
CA PHE A 334 16.41 -2.89 -9.72
C PHE A 334 15.13 -3.30 -10.45
N SER A 335 14.81 -2.67 -11.59
CA SER A 335 13.64 -3.04 -12.39
C SER A 335 13.70 -4.48 -12.91
N VAL A 336 14.88 -4.97 -13.29
CA VAL A 336 15.06 -6.34 -13.78
C VAL A 336 14.94 -7.34 -12.63
N VAL A 337 15.62 -7.09 -11.50
CA VAL A 337 15.57 -7.95 -10.32
C VAL A 337 14.14 -8.04 -9.77
N THR A 338 13.44 -6.91 -9.62
CA THR A 338 12.05 -6.93 -9.15
C THR A 338 11.11 -7.68 -10.10
N TYR A 339 11.35 -7.62 -11.41
CA TYR A 339 10.58 -8.41 -12.37
C TYR A 339 10.94 -9.90 -12.31
N ASP A 340 12.22 -10.24 -12.16
CA ASP A 340 12.73 -11.61 -12.12
C ASP A 340 12.32 -12.36 -10.83
N ASP A 341 12.46 -11.70 -9.67
CA ASP A 341 11.99 -12.17 -8.35
C ASP A 341 10.47 -12.45 -8.32
N TRP A 342 9.75 -11.91 -9.29
CA TRP A 342 8.30 -12.04 -9.42
C TRP A 342 7.88 -13.09 -10.45
N VAL A 343 8.57 -13.19 -11.60
CA VAL A 343 8.38 -14.28 -12.56
C VAL A 343 8.61 -15.64 -11.88
N HIS A 344 9.52 -15.67 -10.90
CA HIS A 344 9.84 -16.86 -10.12
C HIS A 344 9.34 -16.69 -8.67
N PRO A 345 8.14 -17.21 -8.32
CA PRO A 345 7.63 -17.10 -6.96
C PRO A 345 8.62 -17.68 -5.95
N ILE A 346 8.81 -16.97 -4.83
CA ILE A 346 9.74 -17.37 -3.76
C ILE A 346 9.44 -18.81 -3.34
N ASP A 347 10.46 -19.66 -3.43
CA ASP A 347 10.43 -21.03 -2.95
C ASP A 347 10.50 -21.03 -1.42
N VAL A 348 9.42 -21.49 -0.79
CA VAL A 348 9.30 -21.54 0.66
C VAL A 348 9.72 -22.89 1.25
N PHE A 349 10.19 -23.85 0.44
CA PHE A 349 10.58 -25.19 0.90
C PHE A 349 11.51 -25.15 2.11
N LYS A 350 12.59 -24.36 2.05
CA LYS A 350 13.56 -24.24 3.16
C LYS A 350 12.97 -23.59 4.40
N THR A 351 12.06 -22.63 4.23
CA THR A 351 11.39 -21.97 5.34
C THR A 351 10.44 -22.94 6.04
N VAL A 352 9.64 -23.68 5.28
CA VAL A 352 8.75 -24.73 5.82
C VAL A 352 9.57 -25.82 6.49
N GLN A 353 10.66 -26.29 5.87
CA GLN A 353 11.57 -27.27 6.45
C GLN A 353 12.13 -26.80 7.81
N ALA A 354 12.61 -25.56 7.89
CA ALA A 354 13.15 -25.00 9.13
C ALA A 354 12.09 -24.88 10.23
N LEU A 355 10.88 -24.45 9.87
CA LEU A 355 9.74 -24.33 10.80
C LEU A 355 9.16 -25.69 11.22
N ALA A 356 9.24 -26.70 10.36
CA ALA A 356 8.80 -28.07 10.60
C ALA A 356 9.73 -28.87 11.51
N LYS A 357 11.01 -28.51 11.54
CA LYS A 357 12.05 -29.21 12.31
C LYS A 357 11.73 -29.45 13.80
N PRO A 358 11.04 -28.55 14.54
CA PRO A 358 10.65 -28.79 15.94
C PRO A 358 9.47 -29.75 16.11
N GLY A 359 8.69 -30.05 15.06
CA GLY A 359 7.49 -30.90 15.14
C GLY A 359 6.28 -30.23 15.80
N GLU A 360 6.31 -28.92 16.05
CA GLU A 360 5.25 -28.19 16.79
C GLU A 360 4.20 -27.52 15.91
N LEU A 361 4.31 -27.61 14.57
CA LEU A 361 3.33 -26.98 13.68
C LEU A 361 1.94 -27.60 13.85
N ARG A 362 0.97 -26.72 14.05
CA ARG A 362 -0.47 -27.06 14.14
C ARG A 362 -1.27 -26.59 12.95
N SER A 363 -0.80 -25.57 12.24
CA SER A 363 -1.46 -25.00 11.08
C SER A 363 -0.40 -24.62 10.06
N LEU A 364 -0.53 -25.11 8.83
CA LEU A 364 0.30 -24.75 7.71
C LEU A 364 -0.58 -24.10 6.65
N GLN A 365 -0.50 -22.78 6.54
CA GLN A 365 -1.20 -22.02 5.51
C GLN A 365 -0.18 -21.34 4.60
N ILE A 366 -0.21 -21.69 3.32
CA ILE A 366 0.70 -21.14 2.31
C ILE A 366 -0.13 -20.67 1.13
N ILE A 367 0.00 -19.39 0.79
CA ILE A 367 -0.76 -18.75 -0.28
C ILE A 367 0.23 -18.07 -1.23
N ASN A 368 0.10 -18.34 -2.54
CA ASN A 368 0.89 -17.69 -3.60
C ASN A 368 2.42 -17.79 -3.42
N ARG A 369 2.91 -18.89 -2.86
CA ARG A 369 4.35 -19.20 -2.74
C ARG A 369 4.65 -20.54 -3.36
N GLN A 370 5.83 -20.68 -3.95
CA GLN A 370 6.19 -21.93 -4.56
C GLN A 370 6.50 -22.97 -3.48
N LEU A 371 5.75 -24.07 -3.49
CA LEU A 371 6.03 -25.27 -2.72
C LEU A 371 5.69 -26.47 -3.59
N LEU A 372 6.68 -26.93 -4.36
CA LEU A 372 6.49 -28.03 -5.32
C LEU A 372 6.24 -29.37 -4.62
N GLU A 373 6.88 -29.55 -3.46
CA GLU A 373 6.84 -30.78 -2.65
C GLU A 373 6.87 -30.42 -1.16
N LEU A 374 6.30 -31.28 -0.31
CA LEU A 374 6.33 -31.11 1.13
C LEU A 374 7.67 -31.64 1.70
N PRO A 375 8.36 -30.90 2.58
CA PRO A 375 9.61 -31.36 3.18
C PRO A 375 9.37 -32.52 4.14
N ASP A 376 10.28 -33.49 4.17
CA ASP A 376 10.17 -34.69 5.02
C ASP A 376 10.11 -34.35 6.51
N GLU A 377 10.69 -33.24 6.95
CA GLU A 377 10.61 -32.76 8.33
C GLU A 377 9.17 -32.47 8.77
N LEU A 378 8.26 -32.16 7.83
CA LEU A 378 6.85 -31.93 8.13
C LEU A 378 6.16 -33.18 8.68
N ARG A 379 6.66 -34.38 8.34
CA ARG A 379 6.21 -35.67 8.92
C ARG A 379 6.32 -35.71 10.45
N SER A 380 7.24 -34.94 11.04
CA SER A 380 7.39 -34.87 12.50
C SER A 380 6.26 -34.10 13.20
N CYS A 381 5.50 -33.29 12.46
CA CYS A 381 4.41 -32.44 12.97
C CYS A 381 3.12 -33.25 13.16
N ARG A 382 3.12 -34.19 14.11
CA ARG A 382 2.01 -35.12 14.39
C ARG A 382 0.68 -34.45 14.75
N TYR A 383 0.74 -33.22 15.26
CA TYR A 383 -0.43 -32.45 15.72
C TYR A 383 -0.90 -31.39 14.72
N LEU A 384 -0.54 -31.54 13.44
CA LEU A 384 -1.01 -30.65 12.38
C LEU A 384 -2.53 -30.82 12.22
N ALA A 385 -3.28 -29.75 12.46
CA ALA A 385 -4.74 -29.71 12.43
C ALA A 385 -5.28 -29.05 11.16
N SER A 386 -4.57 -28.07 10.58
CA SER A 386 -4.95 -27.46 9.31
C SER A 386 -3.78 -27.43 8.33
N MET A 387 -4.02 -27.88 7.09
CA MET A 387 -3.11 -27.74 5.97
C MET A 387 -3.84 -27.11 4.79
N GLU A 388 -3.46 -25.88 4.48
CA GLU A 388 -4.11 -25.04 3.49
C GLU A 388 -3.06 -24.50 2.50
N LEU A 389 -3.03 -25.06 1.30
CA LEU A 389 -2.07 -24.74 0.25
C LEU A 389 -2.82 -24.15 -0.95
N PHE A 390 -2.70 -22.84 -1.12
CA PHE A 390 -3.36 -22.10 -2.18
C PHE A 390 -2.36 -21.58 -3.20
N TYR A 391 -2.55 -21.92 -4.46
CA TYR A 391 -1.73 -21.46 -5.58
C TYR A 391 -0.23 -21.77 -5.41
N THR A 392 0.10 -22.89 -4.75
CA THR A 392 1.48 -23.23 -4.39
C THR A 392 2.26 -23.96 -5.48
N SER A 393 1.57 -24.40 -6.53
CA SER A 393 2.12 -25.27 -7.58
C SER A 393 2.63 -26.61 -7.06
N ILE A 394 2.09 -27.08 -5.93
CA ILE A 394 2.40 -28.41 -5.40
C ILE A 394 2.07 -29.49 -6.43
N GLN A 395 3.01 -30.40 -6.68
CA GLN A 395 2.88 -31.42 -7.72
C GLN A 395 2.51 -32.79 -7.15
N ARG A 396 2.98 -33.08 -5.93
CA ARG A 396 2.83 -34.38 -5.28
C ARG A 396 2.59 -34.21 -3.78
N ILE A 397 1.61 -34.93 -3.25
CA ILE A 397 1.49 -35.18 -1.81
C ILE A 397 2.25 -36.49 -1.51
N PRO A 398 3.19 -36.51 -0.56
CA PRO A 398 3.96 -37.70 -0.22
C PRO A 398 3.09 -38.75 0.47
N SER A 399 3.44 -40.02 0.33
CA SER A 399 2.69 -41.14 0.91
C SER A 399 2.61 -41.09 2.44
N TRP A 400 3.64 -40.56 3.10
CA TRP A 400 3.65 -40.39 4.56
C TRP A 400 2.61 -39.39 5.08
N ALA A 401 1.95 -38.62 4.21
CA ALA A 401 0.92 -37.66 4.62
C ALA A 401 -0.31 -38.33 5.28
N ASN A 402 -0.48 -39.64 5.08
CA ASN A 402 -1.45 -40.46 5.81
C ASN A 402 -1.18 -40.49 7.34
N GLU A 403 0.02 -40.14 7.81
CA GLU A 403 0.38 -40.12 9.24
C GLU A 403 -0.19 -38.90 9.99
N PHE A 404 -0.81 -37.93 9.31
CA PHE A 404 -1.44 -36.76 9.93
C PHE A 404 -2.82 -37.09 10.52
N THR A 405 -2.81 -37.90 11.57
CA THR A 405 -4.03 -38.40 12.21
C THR A 405 -4.89 -37.30 12.85
N TYR A 406 -4.30 -36.15 13.22
CA TYR A 406 -5.00 -35.00 13.81
C TYR A 406 -5.51 -33.96 12.80
N LEU A 407 -5.33 -34.21 11.50
CA LEU A 407 -5.72 -33.25 10.46
C LEU A 407 -7.24 -33.09 10.42
N GLN A 408 -7.70 -31.86 10.52
CA GLN A 408 -9.12 -31.49 10.49
C GLN A 408 -9.52 -30.87 9.15
N THR A 409 -8.61 -30.09 8.57
CA THR A 409 -8.82 -29.38 7.31
C THR A 409 -7.67 -29.66 6.35
N LEU A 410 -8.01 -30.15 5.17
CA LEU A 410 -7.12 -30.26 4.02
C LEU A 410 -7.66 -29.40 2.89
N HIS A 411 -6.95 -28.34 2.54
CA HIS A 411 -7.30 -27.48 1.42
C HIS A 411 -6.14 -27.40 0.44
N LEU A 412 -6.36 -27.86 -0.78
CA LEU A 412 -5.41 -27.80 -1.88
C LEU A 412 -6.06 -27.06 -3.04
N GLU A 413 -5.54 -25.89 -3.39
CA GLU A 413 -5.99 -25.13 -4.55
C GLU A 413 -4.84 -24.92 -5.54
N GLY A 414 -5.04 -25.36 -6.78
CA GLY A 414 -4.04 -25.25 -7.84
C GLY A 414 -3.88 -23.84 -8.40
N LYS A 415 -2.69 -23.55 -8.91
CA LYS A 415 -2.34 -22.27 -9.56
C LYS A 415 -2.66 -22.32 -11.06
N PRO A 416 -3.32 -21.29 -11.65
CA PRO A 416 -3.42 -21.12 -13.10
C PRO A 416 -2.06 -21.22 -13.79
N ASP A 417 -2.02 -21.88 -14.94
CA ASP A 417 -0.81 -22.07 -15.78
C ASP A 417 0.35 -22.81 -15.09
N SER A 418 0.06 -23.63 -14.08
CA SER A 418 1.02 -24.50 -13.40
C SER A 418 0.70 -25.98 -13.60
N GLN A 419 1.71 -26.84 -13.45
CA GLN A 419 1.53 -28.29 -13.54
C GLN A 419 0.54 -28.79 -12.47
N ASN A 420 0.55 -28.15 -11.29
CA ASN A 420 -0.30 -28.50 -10.15
C ASN A 420 -0.24 -29.98 -9.77
N LEU A 421 -1.07 -30.38 -8.82
CA LEU A 421 -1.15 -31.74 -8.32
C LEU A 421 -1.48 -32.74 -9.44
N VAL A 422 -0.62 -33.75 -9.60
CA VAL A 422 -0.79 -34.80 -10.63
C VAL A 422 -1.37 -36.07 -10.04
N THR A 423 -0.93 -36.46 -8.84
CA THR A 423 -1.36 -37.68 -8.16
C THR A 423 -1.49 -37.47 -6.66
N LEU A 424 -2.46 -38.16 -6.06
CA LEU A 424 -2.61 -38.32 -4.62
C LEU A 424 -2.32 -39.79 -4.23
N PRO A 425 -1.68 -40.04 -3.08
CA PRO A 425 -1.50 -41.40 -2.56
C PRO A 425 -2.86 -42.09 -2.34
N GLU A 426 -2.98 -43.37 -2.72
CA GLU A 426 -4.23 -44.13 -2.58
C GLU A 426 -4.66 -44.29 -1.11
N ASP A 427 -3.69 -44.30 -0.20
CA ASP A 427 -3.86 -44.49 1.24
C ASP A 427 -3.98 -43.18 2.03
N LEU A 428 -4.05 -42.03 1.35
CA LEU A 428 -3.97 -40.71 1.98
C LEU A 428 -5.00 -40.50 3.09
N PHE A 429 -6.25 -40.94 2.88
CA PHE A 429 -7.36 -40.71 3.80
C PHE A 429 -7.65 -41.89 4.73
N THR A 430 -6.78 -42.90 4.78
CA THR A 430 -7.06 -44.17 5.50
C THR A 430 -7.13 -44.02 7.02
N ASP A 431 -6.32 -43.13 7.60
CA ASP A 431 -6.17 -42.96 9.06
C ASP A 431 -6.29 -41.48 9.47
N MET A 432 -7.37 -40.83 9.03
CA MET A 432 -7.66 -39.41 9.34
C MET A 432 -9.00 -39.24 10.06
N PRO A 433 -9.16 -39.76 11.30
CA PRO A 433 -10.44 -39.80 12.00
C PRO A 433 -11.02 -38.42 12.36
N TRP A 434 -10.18 -37.37 12.36
CA TRP A 434 -10.59 -36.01 12.69
C TRP A 434 -10.84 -35.14 11.45
N LEU A 435 -10.69 -35.70 10.24
CA LEU A 435 -10.84 -34.95 9.00
C LEU A 435 -12.30 -34.54 8.81
N SER A 436 -12.52 -33.24 8.76
CA SER A 436 -13.85 -32.64 8.70
C SER A 436 -14.12 -31.89 7.40
N ALA A 437 -13.06 -31.36 6.77
CA ALA A 437 -13.15 -30.61 5.54
C ALA A 437 -12.01 -30.97 4.59
N VAL A 438 -12.38 -31.38 3.37
CA VAL A 438 -11.45 -31.60 2.27
C VAL A 438 -11.89 -30.73 1.09
N HIS A 439 -11.04 -29.81 0.67
CA HIS A 439 -11.25 -29.03 -0.54
C HIS A 439 -10.07 -29.22 -1.49
N ILE A 440 -10.37 -29.65 -2.71
CA ILE A 440 -9.38 -29.87 -3.78
C ILE A 440 -9.89 -29.11 -5.00
N GLY A 441 -9.37 -27.92 -5.21
CA GLY A 441 -9.79 -26.98 -6.25
C GLY A 441 -8.74 -26.81 -7.35
N PHE A 442 -9.18 -26.69 -8.60
CA PHE A 442 -8.32 -26.29 -9.73
C PHE A 442 -7.06 -27.18 -9.96
N HIS A 443 -7.24 -28.50 -10.02
CA HIS A 443 -6.15 -29.44 -10.33
C HIS A 443 -6.42 -30.21 -11.64
N PRO A 444 -6.15 -29.61 -12.82
CA PRO A 444 -6.57 -30.18 -14.11
C PRO A 444 -5.86 -31.49 -14.48
N ASN A 445 -4.67 -31.75 -13.90
CA ASN A 445 -3.86 -32.93 -14.15
C ASN A 445 -4.07 -34.04 -13.11
N LEU A 446 -4.95 -33.83 -12.12
CA LEU A 446 -5.21 -34.82 -11.08
C LEU A 446 -6.07 -35.95 -11.64
N ALA A 447 -5.47 -37.15 -11.74
CA ALA A 447 -6.11 -38.29 -12.40
C ALA A 447 -7.30 -38.85 -11.59
N ASN A 448 -7.13 -39.04 -10.28
CA ASN A 448 -8.13 -39.63 -9.40
C ASN A 448 -8.02 -39.05 -7.98
N ILE A 449 -9.14 -39.02 -7.27
CA ILE A 449 -9.19 -38.72 -5.82
C ILE A 449 -9.32 -40.07 -5.09
N PRO A 450 -8.44 -40.35 -4.10
CA PRO A 450 -8.49 -41.60 -3.34
C PRO A 450 -9.74 -41.69 -2.46
N ALA A 451 -10.11 -42.90 -2.04
CA ALA A 451 -11.31 -43.12 -1.25
C ALA A 451 -11.20 -42.43 0.13
N LEU A 452 -12.26 -41.70 0.51
CA LEU A 452 -12.44 -41.18 1.86
C LEU A 452 -13.01 -42.34 2.71
N SER A 453 -12.16 -43.01 3.49
CA SER A 453 -12.54 -44.20 4.28
C SER A 453 -12.89 -43.87 5.73
#